data_AF-A0AAD5LPX1-F1
#
_entry.id   AF-A0AAD5LPX1-F1
#
_cell.length_a   1.000
_cell.length_b   1.000
_cell.length_c   1.000
_cell.angle_alpha   90.00
_cell.angle_beta   90.00
_cell.angle_gamma   90.00
#
_symmetry.space_group_name_H-M   'P 1'
#
loop_
_entity.id
_entity.type
_entity.pdbx_description
1 polymer ?
#
loop_
_entity_poly.entity_id
_entity_poly.type
_entity_poly.pdbx_seq_one_letter_code
_entity_poly.pdbx_strand_id
1 'polypeptide(L)'
;MGRIARLELENFKSYGGAHVIGPFKRFTAVIGPNGSGKSNLMDAISFVLGVNSRSYRINNDDVSFDDYQNKLKDIGILVKARNFLVFQGDVESIASKSPEELTKLFEQISSSDELRDEYDRLLEEKNIAEENAIFAYQKKKGLLAEKKMVKEQKEEAERFEAKHKELMREVIAQTERAITEYEQNLRDAEAEKYDEIQDRIAKEEEELEQIKQKSFHAASNFETVKNARYERFMEAFNHISGVIDTTYKQLTKSSKHPLGALDNVNVNKVSTFIATCDFQCVVISLKDAFYEKADALVGICKDINQQRSKSLTLDLTKYD
;
A
#
# COMPACT_ATOMS: atom_id res chain seq x y z
N MET A 1 0.65 9.32 -25.97
CA MET A 1 0.19 8.03 -25.40
C MET A 1 0.26 6.96 -26.48
N GLY A 2 0.77 5.77 -26.15
CA GLY A 2 0.72 4.61 -27.03
C GLY A 2 -0.73 4.11 -27.23
N ARG A 3 -0.94 3.28 -28.25
CA ARG A 3 -2.22 2.62 -28.55
C ARG A 3 -1.95 1.19 -28.98
N ILE A 4 -2.89 0.29 -28.70
CA ILE A 4 -2.87 -1.07 -29.26
C ILE A 4 -3.09 -0.92 -30.76
N ALA A 5 -2.11 -1.39 -31.55
CA ALA A 5 -2.20 -1.32 -33.01
C ALA A 5 -3.03 -2.46 -33.59
N ARG A 6 -2.74 -3.70 -33.14
CA ARG A 6 -3.39 -4.93 -33.58
C ARG A 6 -3.14 -6.03 -32.56
N LEU A 7 -3.89 -7.13 -32.69
CA LEU A 7 -3.69 -8.35 -31.93
C LEU A 7 -3.40 -9.50 -32.90
N GLU A 8 -2.37 -10.27 -32.62
CA GLU A 8 -2.01 -11.46 -33.38
C GLU A 8 -2.30 -12.68 -32.51
N LEU A 9 -3.12 -13.60 -33.03
CA LEU A 9 -3.57 -14.79 -32.33
C LEU A 9 -3.19 -16.03 -33.12
N GLU A 10 -2.71 -17.05 -32.44
CA GLU A 10 -2.51 -18.36 -33.01
C GLU A 10 -3.11 -19.43 -32.10
N ASN A 11 -4.07 -20.19 -32.62
CA ASN A 11 -4.73 -21.30 -31.91
C ASN A 11 -5.31 -20.91 -30.53
N PHE A 12 -5.91 -19.72 -30.43
CA PHE A 12 -6.44 -19.20 -29.17
C PHE A 12 -7.96 -19.37 -29.06
N LYS A 13 -8.40 -20.23 -28.13
CA LYS A 13 -9.82 -20.56 -27.90
C LYS A 13 -10.55 -20.91 -29.22
N SER A 14 -11.46 -20.05 -29.68
CA SER A 14 -12.21 -20.27 -30.93
C SER A 14 -11.45 -19.81 -32.19
N TYR A 15 -10.33 -19.11 -32.07
CA TYR A 15 -9.49 -18.65 -33.18
C TYR A 15 -8.45 -19.73 -33.53
N GLY A 16 -8.85 -20.71 -34.36
CA GLY A 16 -7.93 -21.75 -34.86
C GLY A 16 -7.03 -21.23 -35.99
N GLY A 17 -5.74 -21.56 -35.97
CA GLY A 17 -4.73 -21.02 -36.90
C GLY A 17 -4.31 -19.59 -36.57
N ALA A 18 -3.55 -18.96 -37.47
CA ALA A 18 -3.09 -17.58 -37.32
C ALA A 18 -4.17 -16.57 -37.74
N HIS A 19 -4.42 -15.57 -36.89
CA HIS A 19 -5.35 -14.47 -37.10
C HIS A 19 -4.70 -13.14 -36.72
N VAL A 20 -4.96 -12.11 -37.52
CA VAL A 20 -4.59 -10.73 -37.20
C VAL A 20 -5.87 -9.93 -37.04
N ILE A 21 -6.06 -9.33 -35.87
CA ILE A 21 -7.26 -8.54 -35.54
C ILE A 21 -6.86 -7.08 -35.41
N GLY A 22 -7.53 -6.21 -36.16
CA GLY A 22 -7.20 -4.80 -36.28
C GLY A 22 -6.95 -4.39 -37.74
N PRO A 23 -6.49 -3.15 -37.99
CA PRO A 23 -5.95 -2.22 -37.00
C PRO A 23 -7.02 -1.69 -36.03
N PHE A 24 -6.68 -1.58 -34.75
CA PHE A 24 -7.50 -0.86 -33.78
C PHE A 24 -7.25 0.64 -33.94
N LYS A 25 -8.34 1.41 -33.85
CA LYS A 25 -8.32 2.88 -33.85
C LYS A 25 -8.61 3.39 -32.44
N ARG A 26 -8.73 4.72 -32.27
CA ARG A 26 -8.96 5.32 -30.94
C ARG A 26 -10.29 4.84 -30.37
N PHE A 27 -11.36 4.83 -31.14
CA PHE A 27 -12.58 4.15 -30.78
C PHE A 27 -12.86 3.00 -31.76
N THR A 28 -12.75 1.76 -31.28
CA THR A 28 -13.07 0.57 -32.09
C THR A 28 -14.28 -0.14 -31.51
N ALA A 29 -15.31 -0.35 -32.33
CA ALA A 29 -16.46 -1.15 -31.97
C ALA A 29 -16.30 -2.58 -32.50
N VAL A 30 -16.53 -3.57 -31.64
CA VAL A 30 -16.43 -5.00 -31.95
C VAL A 30 -17.85 -5.58 -32.01
N ILE A 31 -18.23 -6.07 -33.19
CA ILE A 31 -19.60 -6.52 -33.49
C ILE A 31 -19.61 -7.97 -33.96
N GLY A 32 -20.79 -8.60 -33.97
CA GLY A 32 -21.00 -9.93 -34.53
C GLY A 32 -22.02 -10.78 -33.78
N PRO A 33 -22.45 -11.92 -34.34
CA PRO A 33 -23.49 -12.76 -33.75
C PRO A 33 -23.14 -13.28 -32.36
N ASN A 34 -24.15 -13.63 -31.55
CA ASN A 34 -23.91 -14.31 -30.28
C ASN A 34 -23.23 -15.65 -30.51
N GLY A 35 -22.26 -16.00 -29.65
CA GLY A 35 -21.46 -17.21 -29.82
C GLY A 35 -20.39 -17.15 -30.92
N SER A 36 -20.16 -16.00 -31.57
CA SER A 36 -19.13 -15.89 -32.63
C SER A 36 -17.69 -15.81 -32.12
N GLY A 37 -17.47 -15.65 -30.80
CA GLY A 37 -16.14 -15.51 -30.20
C GLY A 37 -15.71 -14.07 -29.93
N LYS A 38 -16.64 -13.11 -29.86
CA LYS A 38 -16.34 -11.71 -29.50
C LYS A 38 -15.63 -11.58 -28.15
N SER A 39 -16.15 -12.20 -27.11
CA SER A 39 -15.57 -12.14 -25.76
C SER A 39 -14.18 -12.81 -25.69
N ASN A 40 -13.89 -13.77 -26.58
CA ASN A 40 -12.56 -14.38 -26.67
C ASN A 40 -11.49 -13.38 -27.12
N LEU A 41 -11.86 -12.27 -27.78
CA LEU A 41 -10.94 -11.16 -28.06
C LEU A 41 -10.49 -10.49 -26.76
N MET A 42 -11.44 -10.21 -25.86
CA MET A 42 -11.17 -9.62 -24.55
C MET A 42 -10.37 -10.57 -23.67
N ASP A 43 -10.66 -11.87 -23.74
CA ASP A 43 -9.86 -12.91 -23.07
C ASP A 43 -8.41 -12.93 -23.56
N ALA A 44 -8.18 -12.75 -24.87
CA ALA A 44 -6.83 -12.71 -25.41
C ALA A 44 -6.04 -11.49 -24.93
N ILE A 45 -6.66 -10.31 -24.89
CA ILE A 45 -6.05 -9.11 -24.31
C ILE A 45 -5.72 -9.35 -22.83
N SER A 46 -6.66 -9.92 -22.09
CA SER A 46 -6.49 -10.24 -20.67
C SER A 46 -5.38 -11.25 -20.44
N PHE A 47 -5.24 -12.24 -21.32
CA PHE A 47 -4.19 -13.24 -21.29
C PHE A 47 -2.81 -12.60 -21.45
N VAL A 48 -2.61 -11.79 -22.50
CA VAL A 48 -1.34 -11.13 -22.81
C VAL A 48 -0.94 -10.11 -21.74
N LEU A 49 -1.91 -9.44 -21.12
CA LEU A 49 -1.65 -8.39 -20.15
C LEU A 49 -1.55 -8.87 -18.70
N GLY A 50 -2.09 -10.04 -18.34
CA GLY A 50 -2.25 -10.32 -16.91
C GLY A 50 -2.38 -11.74 -16.43
N VAL A 51 -2.10 -12.73 -17.28
CA VAL A 51 -2.09 -14.13 -16.86
C VAL A 51 -0.66 -14.61 -16.68
N ASN A 52 -0.37 -15.17 -15.49
CA ASN A 52 0.89 -15.86 -15.25
C ASN A 52 1.00 -17.05 -16.22
N SER A 53 2.03 -17.02 -17.05
CA SER A 53 2.27 -17.87 -18.20
C SER A 53 3.70 -18.41 -18.12
N ARG A 54 3.95 -19.53 -18.82
CA ARG A 54 5.26 -20.20 -18.79
C ARG A 54 6.36 -19.42 -19.49
N SER A 55 6.01 -18.52 -20.41
CA SER A 55 6.97 -17.80 -21.26
C SER A 55 6.43 -16.42 -21.61
N TYR A 56 7.31 -15.42 -21.60
CA TYR A 56 7.04 -14.04 -21.98
C TYR A 56 8.07 -13.56 -22.99
N ARG A 57 7.65 -12.69 -23.90
CA ARG A 57 8.55 -12.10 -24.91
C ARG A 57 8.30 -10.62 -25.09
N ILE A 58 9.38 -9.87 -25.28
CA ILE A 58 9.35 -8.47 -25.71
C ILE A 58 10.25 -8.36 -26.93
N ASN A 59 9.74 -7.84 -28.05
CA ASN A 59 10.49 -7.74 -29.30
C ASN A 59 11.11 -9.06 -29.77
N ASN A 60 10.44 -10.20 -29.52
CA ASN A 60 10.87 -11.58 -29.77
C ASN A 60 11.96 -12.12 -28.83
N ASP A 61 12.45 -11.35 -27.87
CA ASP A 61 13.39 -11.83 -26.86
C ASP A 61 12.64 -12.41 -25.66
N ASP A 62 13.07 -13.58 -25.18
CA ASP A 62 12.52 -14.21 -23.98
C ASP A 62 12.87 -13.38 -22.74
N VAL A 63 11.87 -13.07 -21.93
CA VAL A 63 12.02 -12.28 -20.70
C VAL A 63 11.37 -12.97 -19.51
N SER A 64 11.80 -12.60 -18.30
CA SER A 64 11.12 -13.03 -17.08
C SER A 64 9.73 -12.38 -16.96
N PHE A 65 8.87 -12.95 -16.12
CA PHE A 65 7.57 -12.34 -15.81
C PHE A 65 7.74 -10.96 -15.17
N ASP A 66 8.75 -10.80 -14.30
CA ASP A 66 9.00 -9.54 -13.59
C ASP A 66 9.42 -8.44 -14.57
N ASP A 67 10.32 -8.74 -15.52
CA ASP A 67 10.73 -7.80 -16.56
C ASP A 67 9.55 -7.41 -17.47
N TYR A 68 8.72 -8.39 -17.83
CA TYR A 68 7.52 -8.16 -18.61
C TYR A 68 6.53 -7.24 -17.88
N GLN A 69 6.26 -7.52 -16.60
CA GLN A 69 5.37 -6.73 -15.77
C GLN A 69 5.91 -5.32 -15.54
N ASN A 70 7.22 -5.16 -15.33
CA ASN A 70 7.87 -3.86 -15.19
C ASN A 70 7.72 -3.03 -16.47
N LYS A 71 7.85 -3.64 -17.65
CA LYS A 71 7.63 -2.95 -18.92
C LYS A 71 6.17 -2.54 -19.13
N LEU A 72 5.21 -3.35 -18.68
CA LEU A 72 3.80 -2.95 -18.64
C LEU A 72 3.55 -1.79 -17.66
N LYS A 73 4.20 -1.81 -16.49
CA LYS A 73 4.14 -0.72 -15.50
C LYS A 73 4.71 0.58 -16.06
N ASP A 74 5.84 0.53 -16.77
CA ASP A 74 6.47 1.69 -17.42
C ASP A 74 5.53 2.41 -18.41
N ILE A 75 4.62 1.68 -19.06
CA ILE A 75 3.62 2.24 -19.98
C ILE A 75 2.27 2.51 -19.30
N GLY A 76 2.18 2.38 -17.97
CA GLY A 76 1.00 2.70 -17.17
C GLY A 76 -0.05 1.57 -17.08
N ILE A 77 0.31 0.33 -17.43
CA ILE A 77 -0.59 -0.82 -17.32
C ILE A 77 -0.31 -1.56 -16.01
N LEU A 78 -1.17 -1.33 -15.01
CA LEU A 78 -1.11 -2.00 -13.71
C LEU A 78 -1.96 -3.29 -13.73
N VAL A 79 -1.30 -4.39 -14.06
CA VAL A 79 -1.90 -5.73 -14.19
C VAL A 79 -2.71 -6.15 -12.98
N LYS A 80 -2.22 -5.86 -11.77
CA LYS A 80 -2.89 -6.22 -10.50
C LYS A 80 -4.19 -5.43 -10.28
N ALA A 81 -4.23 -4.18 -10.72
CA ALA A 81 -5.38 -3.30 -10.53
C ALA A 81 -6.53 -3.57 -11.51
N ARG A 82 -6.24 -4.15 -12.68
CA ARG A 82 -7.21 -4.50 -13.75
C ARG A 82 -8.18 -3.35 -14.13
N ASN A 83 -7.76 -2.10 -13.97
CA ASN A 83 -8.58 -0.91 -14.19
C ASN A 83 -8.87 -0.57 -15.66
N PHE A 84 -8.32 -1.35 -16.60
CA PHE A 84 -8.45 -1.15 -18.06
C PHE A 84 -9.33 -2.21 -18.75
N LEU A 85 -9.87 -3.18 -18.01
CA LEU A 85 -10.77 -4.23 -18.52
C LEU A 85 -12.09 -4.16 -17.76
N VAL A 86 -13.20 -4.10 -18.50
CA VAL A 86 -14.55 -4.13 -17.94
C VAL A 86 -15.35 -5.25 -18.61
N PHE A 87 -15.54 -6.34 -17.87
CA PHE A 87 -16.35 -7.47 -18.28
C PHE A 87 -17.83 -7.26 -17.96
N GLN A 88 -18.67 -8.09 -18.56
CA GLN A 88 -20.08 -8.16 -18.20
C GLN A 88 -20.22 -8.60 -16.73
N GLY A 89 -20.92 -7.81 -15.92
CA GLY A 89 -21.06 -8.04 -14.48
C GLY A 89 -20.10 -7.23 -13.60
N ASP A 90 -19.06 -6.61 -14.18
CA ASP A 90 -18.08 -5.83 -13.40
C ASP A 90 -18.68 -4.55 -12.83
N VAL A 91 -19.67 -3.97 -13.53
CA VAL A 91 -20.34 -2.75 -13.06
C VAL A 91 -21.09 -3.03 -11.75
N GLU A 92 -21.86 -4.11 -11.71
CA GLU A 92 -22.56 -4.58 -10.51
C GLU A 92 -21.57 -4.98 -9.43
N SER A 93 -20.48 -5.68 -9.79
CA SER A 93 -19.43 -6.07 -8.86
C SER A 93 -18.80 -4.86 -8.18
N ILE A 94 -18.38 -3.85 -8.93
CA ILE A 94 -17.78 -2.61 -8.40
C ILE A 94 -18.76 -1.87 -7.50
N ALA A 95 -20.03 -1.74 -7.91
CA ALA A 95 -21.05 -1.07 -7.12
C ALA A 95 -21.37 -1.79 -5.80
N SER A 96 -21.11 -3.10 -5.72
CA SER A 96 -21.36 -3.92 -4.54
C SER A 96 -20.18 -4.07 -3.58
N LYS A 97 -19.01 -3.50 -3.91
CA LYS A 97 -17.81 -3.61 -3.07
C LYS A 97 -17.99 -2.92 -1.72
N SER A 98 -17.42 -3.51 -0.67
CA SER A 98 -17.35 -2.86 0.64
C SER A 98 -16.37 -1.68 0.62
N PRO A 99 -16.48 -0.72 1.57
CA PRO A 99 -15.50 0.35 1.72
C PRO A 99 -14.05 -0.15 1.84
N GLU A 100 -13.84 -1.27 2.52
CA GLU A 100 -12.52 -1.90 2.69
C GLU A 100 -12.00 -2.47 1.36
N GLU A 101 -12.86 -3.12 0.57
CA GLU A 101 -12.49 -3.64 -0.75
C GLU A 101 -12.20 -2.53 -1.75
N LEU A 102 -12.96 -1.43 -1.70
CA LEU A 102 -12.67 -0.23 -2.49
C LEU A 102 -11.34 0.38 -2.07
N THR A 103 -11.06 0.48 -0.78
CA THR A 103 -9.77 0.99 -0.28
C THR A 103 -8.61 0.15 -0.83
N LYS A 104 -8.71 -1.18 -0.79
CA LYS A 104 -7.70 -2.08 -1.38
C LYS A 104 -7.53 -1.87 -2.89
N LEU A 105 -8.62 -1.62 -3.62
CA LEU A 105 -8.57 -1.30 -5.05
C LEU A 105 -7.78 0.00 -5.29
N PHE A 106 -8.04 1.04 -4.50
CA PHE A 106 -7.30 2.31 -4.58
C PHE A 106 -5.83 2.16 -4.16
N GLU A 107 -5.52 1.33 -3.17
CA GLU A 107 -4.13 1.01 -2.79
C GLU A 107 -3.37 0.35 -3.95
N GLN A 108 -4.01 -0.57 -4.68
CA GLN A 108 -3.42 -1.22 -5.86
C GLN A 108 -3.22 -0.24 -7.02
N ILE A 109 -4.18 0.65 -7.28
CA ILE A 109 -4.09 1.65 -8.36
C ILE A 109 -2.98 2.67 -8.06
N SER A 110 -2.89 3.13 -6.81
CA SER A 110 -1.85 4.08 -6.36
C SER A 110 -0.48 3.43 -6.17
N SER A 111 -0.38 2.10 -6.21
CA SER A 111 0.81 1.34 -5.81
C SER A 111 1.28 1.69 -4.39
N SER A 112 0.36 2.11 -3.52
CA SER A 112 0.64 2.35 -2.10
C SER A 112 0.71 1.03 -1.32
N ASP A 113 0.15 -0.05 -1.86
CA ASP A 113 0.25 -1.41 -1.31
C ASP A 113 1.69 -1.93 -1.30
N GLU A 114 2.55 -1.48 -2.22
CA GLU A 114 3.99 -1.82 -2.26
C GLU A 114 4.74 -1.40 -0.97
N LEU A 115 4.25 -0.36 -0.28
CA LEU A 115 4.85 0.14 0.96
C LEU A 115 4.26 -0.53 2.22
N ARG A 116 3.29 -1.44 2.08
CA ARG A 116 2.58 -2.03 3.22
C ARG A 116 3.51 -2.84 4.11
N ASP A 117 4.30 -3.73 3.52
CA ASP A 117 5.14 -4.65 4.30
C ASP A 117 6.25 -3.89 5.05
N GLU A 118 6.80 -2.84 4.44
CA GLU A 118 7.76 -1.94 5.10
C GLU A 118 7.09 -1.08 6.19
N TYR A 119 5.87 -0.60 5.94
CA TYR A 119 5.08 0.13 6.94
C TYR A 119 4.82 -0.74 8.19
N ASP A 120 4.39 -1.98 8.00
CA ASP A 120 4.06 -2.89 9.11
C ASP A 120 5.31 -3.24 9.92
N ARG A 121 6.45 -3.50 9.24
CA ARG A 121 7.76 -3.74 9.88
C ARG A 121 8.21 -2.55 10.73
N LEU A 122 8.17 -1.34 10.16
CA LEU A 122 8.62 -0.13 10.86
C LEU A 122 7.67 0.26 12.00
N LEU A 123 6.37 -0.04 11.88
CA LEU A 123 5.41 0.15 12.96
C LEU A 123 5.75 -0.74 14.16
N GLU A 124 6.07 -2.01 13.92
CA GLU A 124 6.50 -2.94 14.96
C GLU A 124 7.82 -2.50 15.60
N GLU A 125 8.83 -2.14 14.79
CA GLU A 125 10.11 -1.64 15.28
C GLU A 125 9.95 -0.37 16.14
N LYS A 126 9.10 0.57 15.70
CA LYS A 126 8.76 1.78 16.46
C LYS A 126 8.14 1.42 17.81
N ASN A 127 7.13 0.56 17.83
CA ASN A 127 6.43 0.19 19.06
C ASN A 127 7.39 -0.46 20.07
N ILE A 128 8.24 -1.40 19.61
CA ILE A 128 9.26 -2.04 20.45
C ILE A 128 10.25 -1.01 21.01
N ALA A 129 10.71 -0.07 20.19
CA ALA A 129 11.66 0.95 20.63
C ALA A 129 11.03 1.92 21.66
N GLU A 130 9.76 2.30 21.47
CA GLU A 130 8.99 3.10 22.43
C GLU A 130 8.79 2.36 23.76
N GLU A 131 8.40 1.08 23.74
CA GLU A 131 8.26 0.26 24.95
C GLU A 131 9.57 0.14 25.72
N ASN A 132 10.68 -0.12 25.01
CA ASN A 132 12.01 -0.17 25.62
C ASN A 132 12.41 1.16 26.27
N ALA A 133 12.08 2.29 25.64
CA ALA A 133 12.35 3.61 26.21
C ALA A 133 11.54 3.86 27.49
N ILE A 134 10.27 3.45 27.51
CA ILE A 134 9.41 3.54 28.70
C ILE A 134 9.96 2.67 29.84
N PHE A 135 10.35 1.44 29.53
CA PHE A 135 10.91 0.51 30.53
C PHE A 135 12.23 1.04 31.11
N ALA A 136 13.16 1.49 30.26
CA ALA A 136 14.44 2.06 30.70
C ALA A 136 14.23 3.30 31.58
N TYR A 137 13.27 4.16 31.22
CA TYR A 137 12.91 5.32 32.04
C TYR A 137 12.36 4.93 33.42
N GLN A 138 11.50 3.90 33.49
CA GLN A 138 10.98 3.40 34.77
C GLN A 138 12.07 2.79 35.65
N LYS A 139 13.00 2.04 35.05
CA LYS A 139 14.16 1.46 35.75
C LYS A 139 15.06 2.54 36.37
N LYS A 140 15.40 3.59 35.59
CA LYS A 140 16.13 4.76 36.10
C LYS A 140 15.41 5.42 37.28
N LYS A 141 14.09 5.62 37.16
CA LYS A 141 13.28 6.21 38.22
C LYS A 141 13.33 5.37 39.51
N GLY A 142 13.33 4.04 39.39
CA GLY A 142 13.50 3.13 40.51
C GLY A 142 14.83 3.31 41.23
N LEU A 143 15.94 3.35 40.49
CA LEU A 143 17.29 3.56 41.05
C LEU A 143 17.44 4.93 41.74
N LEU A 144 16.83 5.98 41.20
CA LEU A 144 16.82 7.30 41.84
C LEU A 144 16.08 7.29 43.19
N ALA A 145 15.00 6.51 43.30
CA ALA A 145 14.31 6.34 44.58
C ALA A 145 15.17 5.55 45.58
N GLU A 146 15.84 4.48 45.14
CA GLU A 146 16.78 3.71 45.95
C GLU A 146 17.94 4.57 46.46
N LYS A 147 18.57 5.38 45.60
CA LYS A 147 19.62 6.34 45.99
C LYS A 147 19.16 7.29 47.09
N LYS A 148 17.91 7.77 47.00
CA LYS A 148 17.34 8.66 48.01
C LYS A 148 17.17 7.94 49.35
N MET A 149 16.68 6.71 49.35
CA MET A 149 16.53 5.91 50.56
C MET A 149 17.88 5.63 51.24
N VAL A 150 18.90 5.24 50.48
CA VAL A 150 20.25 4.98 51.01
C VAL A 150 20.87 6.25 51.60
N LYS A 151 20.64 7.40 50.95
CA LYS A 151 21.07 8.70 51.49
C LYS A 151 20.42 9.03 52.83
N GLU A 152 19.11 8.81 52.96
CA GLU A 152 18.37 9.03 54.21
C GLU A 152 18.86 8.12 55.34
N GLN A 153 19.11 6.83 55.04
CA GLN A 153 19.67 5.87 56.00
C GLN A 153 21.06 6.29 56.50
N LYS A 154 21.94 6.74 55.59
CA LYS A 154 23.26 7.26 55.94
C LYS A 154 23.16 8.48 56.87
N GLU A 155 22.31 9.46 56.53
CA GLU A 155 22.10 10.64 57.37
C GLU A 155 21.48 10.32 58.75
N GLU A 156 20.72 9.23 58.86
CA GLU A 156 20.16 8.73 60.13
C GLU A 156 21.23 8.01 60.96
N ALA A 157 22.06 7.16 60.33
CA ALA A 157 23.18 6.48 60.98
C ALA A 157 24.20 7.49 61.55
N GLU A 158 24.57 8.52 60.77
CA GLU A 158 25.45 9.61 61.21
C GLU A 158 24.84 10.38 62.40
N ARG A 159 23.52 10.62 62.39
CA ARG A 159 22.80 11.26 63.50
C ARG A 159 22.74 10.40 64.75
N PHE A 160 22.49 9.10 64.59
CA PHE A 160 22.50 8.14 65.70
C PHE A 160 23.89 8.10 66.32
N GLU A 161 24.94 8.04 65.51
CA GLU A 161 26.33 8.03 65.97
C GLU A 161 26.69 9.32 66.73
N ALA A 162 26.31 10.48 66.21
CA ALA A 162 26.56 11.77 66.87
C ALA A 162 25.89 11.80 68.27
N LYS A 163 24.63 11.36 68.36
CA LYS A 163 23.91 11.24 69.64
C LYS A 163 24.51 10.18 70.57
N HIS A 164 24.97 9.06 70.02
CA HIS A 164 25.62 8.01 70.79
C HIS A 164 26.95 8.51 71.38
N LYS A 165 27.76 9.23 70.59
CA LYS A 165 28.98 9.92 71.06
C LYS A 165 28.69 10.98 72.11
N GLU A 166 27.60 11.74 71.96
CA GLU A 166 27.15 12.73 72.93
C GLU A 166 26.73 12.06 74.25
N LEU A 167 25.98 10.95 74.20
CA LEU A 167 25.54 10.19 75.38
C LEU A 167 26.68 9.41 76.07
N MET A 168 27.64 8.89 75.29
CA MET A 168 28.79 8.12 75.78
C MET A 168 29.88 8.97 76.43
N ARG A 169 29.88 10.29 76.21
CA ARG A 169 30.79 11.23 76.88
C ARG A 169 30.67 11.21 78.41
N GLU A 170 29.59 10.67 78.96
CA GLU A 170 29.29 10.73 80.38
C GLU A 170 29.58 9.42 81.15
N VAL A 171 29.88 8.29 80.47
CA VAL A 171 30.02 6.97 81.15
C VAL A 171 31.26 6.13 80.76
N ILE A 172 31.93 6.32 79.62
CA ILE A 172 32.96 5.34 79.17
C ILE A 172 34.35 5.97 78.99
N ALA A 173 35.08 6.12 80.09
CA ALA A 173 36.52 6.38 80.09
C ALA A 173 37.36 5.07 80.20
N GLN A 174 36.73 3.88 80.14
CA GLN A 174 37.42 2.59 80.40
C GLN A 174 37.28 1.50 79.32
N THR A 175 36.51 1.70 78.24
CA THR A 175 36.23 0.61 77.27
C THR A 175 36.40 1.05 75.82
N GLU A 176 37.46 1.79 75.51
CA GLU A 176 37.59 2.52 74.24
C GLU A 176 38.26 1.78 73.06
N ARG A 177 38.69 0.52 73.17
CA ARG A 177 39.49 -0.11 72.08
C ARG A 177 38.78 -1.09 71.16
N ALA A 178 37.52 -1.45 71.41
CA ALA A 178 36.79 -2.43 70.58
C ALA A 178 35.66 -1.83 69.72
N ILE A 179 35.26 -0.57 69.96
CA ILE A 179 34.07 0.05 69.34
C ILE A 179 34.42 0.81 68.04
N THR A 180 35.63 1.38 67.94
CA THR A 180 36.07 2.18 66.80
C THR A 180 36.17 1.38 65.48
N GLU A 181 36.60 0.11 65.54
CA GLU A 181 36.73 -0.74 64.35
C GLU A 181 35.36 -1.15 63.76
N TYR A 182 34.34 -1.34 64.60
CA TYR A 182 32.99 -1.72 64.16
C TYR A 182 32.25 -0.52 63.52
N GLU A 183 32.43 0.68 64.06
CA GLU A 183 31.88 1.93 63.50
C GLU A 183 32.51 2.30 62.15
N GLN A 184 33.81 2.02 61.98
CA GLN A 184 34.54 2.32 60.74
C GLN A 184 34.13 1.37 59.60
N ASN A 185 33.98 0.08 59.89
CA ASN A 185 33.49 -0.91 58.92
C ASN A 185 32.06 -0.63 58.43
N LEU A 186 31.19 -0.06 59.27
CA LEU A 186 29.82 0.30 58.88
C LEU A 186 29.79 1.51 57.94
N ARG A 187 30.61 2.53 58.22
CA ARG A 187 30.74 3.72 57.37
C ARG A 187 31.32 3.40 56.00
N ASP A 188 32.36 2.57 55.97
CA ASP A 188 33.00 2.19 54.71
C ASP A 188 32.03 1.37 53.84
N ALA A 189 31.23 0.48 54.45
CA ALA A 189 30.20 -0.29 53.74
C ALA A 189 29.01 0.55 53.23
N GLU A 190 28.59 1.60 53.96
CA GLU A 190 27.51 2.50 53.53
C GLU A 190 27.97 3.50 52.46
N ALA A 191 29.21 3.97 52.54
CA ALA A 191 29.83 4.81 51.51
C ALA A 191 30.00 4.05 50.19
N GLU A 192 30.51 2.81 50.26
CA GLU A 192 30.69 1.95 49.09
C GLU A 192 29.36 1.68 48.37
N LYS A 193 28.28 1.38 49.11
CA LYS A 193 26.93 1.22 48.53
C LYS A 193 26.41 2.47 47.82
N TYR A 194 26.69 3.65 48.36
CA TYR A 194 26.26 4.91 47.75
C TYR A 194 26.95 5.14 46.41
N ASP A 195 28.27 4.92 46.36
CA ASP A 195 29.07 5.07 45.15
C ASP A 195 28.69 4.02 44.09
N GLU A 196 28.46 2.76 44.48
CA GLU A 196 27.95 1.72 43.58
C GLU A 196 26.60 2.08 42.93
N ILE A 197 25.64 2.60 43.71
CA ILE A 197 24.35 3.04 43.17
C ILE A 197 24.53 4.24 42.24
N GLN A 198 25.45 5.14 42.55
CA GLN A 198 25.73 6.30 41.72
C GLN A 198 26.31 5.90 40.35
N ASP A 199 27.27 4.98 40.33
CA ASP A 199 27.86 4.46 39.08
C ASP A 199 26.82 3.69 38.25
N ARG A 200 25.95 2.91 38.90
CA ARG A 200 24.82 2.25 38.23
C ARG A 200 23.86 3.25 37.59
N ILE A 201 23.53 4.34 38.28
CA ILE A 201 22.67 5.39 37.71
C ILE A 201 23.34 6.03 36.49
N ALA A 202 24.62 6.38 36.57
CA ALA A 202 25.35 6.98 35.45
C ALA A 202 25.35 6.08 34.21
N LYS A 203 25.58 4.77 34.39
CA LYS A 203 25.52 3.79 33.30
C LYS A 203 24.12 3.68 32.69
N GLU A 204 23.09 3.61 33.52
CA GLU A 204 21.70 3.54 33.05
C GLU A 204 21.24 4.85 32.37
N GLU A 205 21.79 5.99 32.76
CA GLU A 205 21.56 7.27 32.08
C GLU A 205 22.11 7.26 30.65
N GLU A 206 23.32 6.74 30.47
CA GLU A 206 23.93 6.59 29.13
C GLU A 206 23.12 5.61 28.27
N GLU A 207 22.75 4.45 28.81
CA GLU A 207 21.92 3.47 28.11
C GLU A 207 20.55 4.04 27.73
N LEU A 208 19.90 4.80 28.64
CA LEU A 208 18.62 5.45 28.36
C LEU A 208 18.73 6.46 27.21
N GLU A 209 19.82 7.23 27.15
CA GLU A 209 20.03 8.20 26.07
C GLU A 209 20.18 7.49 24.72
N GLN A 210 20.92 6.39 24.67
CA GLN A 210 21.04 5.57 23.46
C GLN A 210 19.70 4.96 23.04
N ILE A 211 18.89 4.47 23.99
CA ILE A 211 17.55 3.91 23.72
C ILE A 211 16.61 5.00 23.18
N LYS A 212 16.66 6.22 23.75
CA LYS A 212 15.88 7.35 23.26
C LYS A 212 16.24 7.73 21.83
N GLN A 213 17.53 7.76 21.50
CA GLN A 213 17.98 8.03 20.13
C GLN A 213 17.45 6.95 19.16
N LYS A 214 17.54 5.67 19.53
CA LYS A 214 16.97 4.58 18.72
C LYS A 214 15.45 4.71 18.54
N SER A 215 14.73 5.02 19.61
CA SER A 215 13.28 5.26 19.57
C SER A 215 12.92 6.43 18.66
N PHE A 216 13.67 7.53 18.72
CA PHE A 216 13.50 8.68 17.84
C PHE A 216 13.74 8.31 16.37
N HIS A 217 14.82 7.58 16.07
CA HIS A 217 15.11 7.13 14.70
C HIS A 217 14.05 6.17 14.15
N ALA A 218 13.61 5.20 14.95
CA ALA A 218 12.54 4.28 14.57
C ALA A 218 11.23 5.03 14.27
N ALA A 219 10.86 6.01 15.12
CA ALA A 219 9.70 6.87 14.90
C ALA A 219 9.83 7.72 13.62
N SER A 220 11.01 8.31 13.37
CA SER A 220 11.27 9.10 12.16
C SER A 220 11.20 8.26 10.88
N ASN A 221 11.75 7.04 10.89
CA ASN A 221 11.72 6.12 9.76
C ASN A 221 10.28 5.69 9.46
N PHE A 222 9.53 5.31 10.49
CA PHE A 222 8.12 4.96 10.36
C PHE A 222 7.29 6.12 9.79
N GLU A 223 7.47 7.34 10.30
CA GLU A 223 6.70 8.50 9.84
C GLU A 223 7.00 8.84 8.37
N THR A 224 8.24 8.63 7.92
CA THR A 224 8.62 8.80 6.51
C THR A 224 7.83 7.86 5.60
N VAL A 225 7.80 6.56 5.91
CA VAL A 225 7.07 5.57 5.09
C VAL A 225 5.56 5.74 5.21
N LYS A 226 5.06 6.06 6.41
CA LYS A 226 3.64 6.37 6.65
C LYS A 226 3.16 7.53 5.77
N ASN A 227 3.92 8.62 5.72
CA ASN A 227 3.58 9.78 4.90
C ASN A 227 3.67 9.46 3.41
N ALA A 228 4.75 8.79 2.97
CA ALA A 228 4.88 8.39 1.57
C ALA A 228 3.73 7.47 1.10
N ARG A 229 3.31 6.51 1.94
CA ARG A 229 2.16 5.63 1.66
C ARG A 229 0.85 6.40 1.59
N TYR A 230 0.63 7.32 2.53
CA TYR A 230 -0.56 8.19 2.56
C TYR A 230 -0.64 9.12 1.34
N GLU A 231 0.47 9.77 0.98
CA GLU A 231 0.54 10.69 -0.16
C GLU A 231 0.23 9.98 -1.48
N ARG A 232 0.87 8.82 -1.75
CA ARG A 232 0.58 8.02 -2.94
C ARG A 232 -0.90 7.67 -3.07
N PHE A 233 -1.50 7.23 -1.96
CA PHE A 233 -2.92 6.89 -1.94
C PHE A 233 -3.79 8.12 -2.22
N MET A 234 -3.56 9.22 -1.50
CA MET A 234 -4.40 10.42 -1.58
C MET A 234 -4.27 11.14 -2.93
N GLU A 235 -3.09 11.13 -3.54
CA GLU A 235 -2.89 11.66 -4.89
C GLU A 235 -3.80 10.96 -5.89
N ALA A 236 -3.77 9.62 -5.93
CA ALA A 236 -4.62 8.83 -6.81
C ALA A 236 -6.10 8.96 -6.47
N PHE A 237 -6.46 8.91 -5.18
CA PHE A 237 -7.83 9.04 -4.71
C PHE A 237 -8.44 10.38 -5.10
N ASN A 238 -7.75 11.49 -4.83
CA ASN A 238 -8.23 12.83 -5.14
C ASN A 238 -8.39 13.03 -6.66
N HIS A 239 -7.42 12.52 -7.44
CA HIS A 239 -7.50 12.56 -8.90
C HIS A 239 -8.74 11.82 -9.41
N ILE A 240 -8.90 10.55 -9.02
CA ILE A 240 -10.00 9.70 -9.47
C ILE A 240 -11.35 10.24 -9.00
N SER A 241 -11.46 10.65 -7.74
CA SER A 241 -12.69 11.18 -7.15
C SER A 241 -13.16 12.46 -7.86
N GLY A 242 -12.23 13.38 -8.17
CA GLY A 242 -12.54 14.58 -8.93
C GLY A 242 -13.03 14.32 -10.36
N VAL A 243 -12.44 13.32 -11.04
CA VAL A 243 -12.84 12.91 -12.39
C VAL A 243 -14.18 12.17 -12.39
N ILE A 244 -14.41 11.27 -11.43
CA ILE A 244 -15.65 10.48 -11.32
C ILE A 244 -16.83 11.40 -11.12
N ASP A 245 -16.79 12.36 -10.18
CA ASP A 245 -17.91 13.26 -9.93
C ASP A 245 -18.26 14.09 -11.19
N THR A 246 -17.24 14.61 -11.86
CA THR A 246 -17.41 15.37 -13.11
C THR A 246 -18.03 14.51 -14.21
N THR A 247 -17.50 13.31 -14.42
CA THR A 247 -17.95 12.38 -15.47
C THR A 247 -19.35 11.86 -15.17
N TYR A 248 -19.63 11.49 -13.92
CA TYR A 248 -20.94 11.04 -13.48
C TYR A 248 -21.99 12.11 -13.70
N LYS A 249 -21.71 13.37 -13.34
CA LYS A 249 -22.62 14.50 -13.62
C LYS A 249 -22.85 14.71 -15.11
N GLN A 250 -21.83 14.58 -15.95
CA GLN A 250 -21.99 14.71 -17.41
C GLN A 250 -22.88 13.60 -17.98
N LEU A 251 -22.68 12.35 -17.55
CA LEU A 251 -23.42 11.20 -18.06
C LEU A 251 -24.86 11.14 -17.50
N THR A 252 -25.07 11.54 -16.24
CA THR A 252 -26.37 11.39 -15.55
C THR A 252 -27.25 12.64 -15.56
N LYS A 253 -26.79 13.80 -16.07
CA LYS A 253 -27.65 14.98 -16.30
C LYS A 253 -28.84 14.59 -17.20
N SER A 254 -29.98 14.32 -16.58
CA SER A 254 -31.27 14.06 -17.22
C SER A 254 -32.31 14.92 -16.52
N SER A 255 -33.05 15.71 -17.28
CA SER A 255 -34.10 16.60 -16.75
C SER A 255 -35.37 15.85 -16.32
N LYS A 256 -35.45 14.52 -16.50
CA LYS A 256 -36.70 13.77 -16.29
C LYS A 256 -36.63 12.58 -15.35
N HIS A 257 -35.48 11.92 -15.11
CA HIS A 257 -35.41 10.76 -14.19
C HIS A 257 -34.04 10.67 -13.48
N PRO A 258 -33.97 10.76 -12.14
CA PRO A 258 -32.71 10.68 -11.38
C PRO A 258 -32.19 9.24 -11.14
N LEU A 259 -33.05 8.23 -11.28
CA LEU A 259 -32.70 6.81 -11.16
C LEU A 259 -33.35 6.08 -12.33
N GLY A 260 -32.58 5.63 -13.30
CA GLY A 260 -33.12 4.92 -14.45
C GLY A 260 -32.02 4.31 -15.29
N ALA A 261 -32.23 3.04 -15.63
CA ALA A 261 -31.36 2.12 -16.35
C ALA A 261 -30.72 2.67 -17.65
N LEU A 262 -29.90 1.85 -18.32
CA LEU A 262 -29.42 2.07 -19.69
C LEU A 262 -30.56 2.32 -20.69
N ASP A 263 -31.16 3.50 -20.66
CA ASP A 263 -32.04 4.00 -21.71
C ASP A 263 -31.19 4.41 -22.92
N ASN A 264 -31.80 4.50 -24.10
CA ASN A 264 -31.08 4.86 -25.33
C ASN A 264 -30.44 6.26 -25.24
N VAL A 265 -30.88 7.10 -24.30
CA VAL A 265 -30.30 8.42 -24.02
C VAL A 265 -28.95 8.27 -23.32
N ASN A 266 -28.86 7.44 -22.28
CA ASN A 266 -27.61 7.17 -21.57
C ASN A 266 -26.61 6.42 -22.44
N VAL A 267 -27.05 5.46 -23.26
CA VAL A 267 -26.19 4.76 -24.23
C VAL A 267 -25.55 5.74 -25.22
N ASN A 268 -26.32 6.71 -25.71
CA ASN A 268 -25.79 7.74 -26.60
C ASN A 268 -24.77 8.63 -25.89
N LYS A 269 -25.04 9.08 -24.66
CA LYS A 269 -24.08 9.87 -23.88
C LYS A 269 -22.76 9.14 -23.64
N VAL A 270 -22.82 7.84 -23.31
CA VAL A 270 -21.63 7.01 -23.11
C VAL A 270 -20.84 6.85 -24.41
N SER A 271 -21.52 6.55 -25.53
CA SER A 271 -20.84 6.46 -26.84
C SER A 271 -20.18 7.78 -27.26
N THR A 272 -20.84 8.92 -27.01
CA THR A 272 -20.25 10.25 -27.25
C THR A 272 -19.05 10.49 -26.35
N PHE A 273 -19.15 10.18 -25.05
CA PHE A 273 -18.04 10.32 -24.11
C PHE A 273 -16.81 9.54 -24.59
N ILE A 274 -16.99 8.27 -24.98
CA ILE A 274 -15.92 7.41 -25.52
C ILE A 274 -15.35 7.99 -26.82
N ALA A 275 -16.19 8.49 -27.72
CA ALA A 275 -15.73 9.12 -28.95
C ALA A 275 -14.94 10.42 -28.70
N THR A 276 -15.07 11.04 -27.52
CA THR A 276 -14.38 12.29 -27.15
C THR A 276 -13.24 12.11 -26.14
N CYS A 277 -13.05 10.93 -25.55
CA CYS A 277 -12.01 10.73 -24.53
C CYS A 277 -10.58 10.63 -25.10
N ASP A 278 -9.56 11.00 -24.32
CA ASP A 278 -8.18 11.04 -24.80
C ASP A 278 -7.44 9.68 -24.78
N PHE A 279 -8.16 8.59 -24.52
CA PHE A 279 -7.61 7.23 -24.49
C PHE A 279 -8.26 6.32 -25.55
N GLN A 280 -7.60 5.19 -25.85
CA GLN A 280 -8.15 4.21 -26.77
C GLN A 280 -9.21 3.35 -26.08
N CYS A 281 -10.36 3.17 -26.73
CA CYS A 281 -11.44 2.32 -26.26
C CYS A 281 -11.80 1.26 -27.30
N VAL A 282 -11.81 -0.01 -26.88
CA VAL A 282 -12.30 -1.14 -27.66
C VAL A 282 -13.57 -1.65 -26.99
N VAL A 283 -14.71 -1.50 -27.66
CA VAL A 283 -16.03 -1.80 -27.06
C VAL A 283 -16.69 -2.94 -27.81
N ILE A 284 -17.05 -4.01 -27.10
CA ILE A 284 -17.92 -5.06 -27.65
C ILE A 284 -19.37 -4.66 -27.40
N SER A 285 -20.11 -4.33 -28.46
CA SER A 285 -21.52 -3.94 -28.35
C SER A 285 -22.27 -4.21 -29.64
N LEU A 286 -23.57 -4.51 -29.53
CA LEU A 286 -24.49 -4.61 -30.66
C LEU A 286 -25.42 -3.38 -30.77
N LYS A 287 -25.11 -2.31 -30.03
CA LYS A 287 -25.91 -1.07 -30.03
C LYS A 287 -25.37 -0.08 -31.06
N ASP A 288 -26.27 0.39 -31.91
CA ASP A 288 -26.01 1.27 -33.05
C ASP A 288 -25.20 2.51 -32.68
N ALA A 289 -25.57 3.14 -31.56
CA ALA A 289 -24.91 4.33 -31.04
C ALA A 289 -23.38 4.23 -30.88
N PHE A 290 -22.83 3.03 -30.64
CA PHE A 290 -21.38 2.84 -30.50
C PHE A 290 -20.69 2.75 -31.85
N TYR A 291 -21.23 1.99 -32.81
CA TYR A 291 -20.56 1.81 -34.09
C TYR A 291 -20.81 2.96 -35.06
N GLU A 292 -21.85 3.77 -34.87
CA GLU A 292 -22.04 5.04 -35.58
C GLU A 292 -20.98 6.11 -35.25
N LYS A 293 -20.34 6.01 -34.08
CA LYS A 293 -19.33 6.97 -33.61
C LYS A 293 -17.91 6.37 -33.56
N ALA A 294 -17.75 5.12 -33.98
CA ALA A 294 -16.48 4.42 -33.92
C ALA A 294 -15.59 4.79 -35.12
N ASP A 295 -14.29 4.89 -34.88
CA ASP A 295 -13.28 5.10 -35.92
C ASP A 295 -13.00 3.81 -36.72
N ALA A 296 -13.30 2.64 -36.13
CA ALA A 296 -13.17 1.34 -36.77
C ALA A 296 -14.19 0.32 -36.28
N LEU A 297 -14.53 -0.62 -37.15
CA LEU A 297 -15.35 -1.79 -36.84
C LEU A 297 -14.53 -3.07 -36.95
N VAL A 298 -14.63 -3.92 -35.94
CA VAL A 298 -14.12 -5.30 -35.96
C VAL A 298 -15.33 -6.24 -35.93
N GLY A 299 -15.66 -6.83 -37.07
CA GLY A 299 -16.69 -7.86 -37.18
C GLY A 299 -16.11 -9.23 -36.86
N ILE A 300 -16.72 -9.95 -35.93
CA ILE A 300 -16.33 -11.32 -35.57
C ILE A 300 -17.49 -12.27 -35.90
N CYS A 301 -17.22 -13.22 -36.80
CA CYS A 301 -18.18 -14.23 -37.24
C CYS A 301 -17.62 -15.64 -37.07
N LYS A 302 -18.51 -16.63 -37.13
CA LYS A 302 -18.12 -18.05 -37.13
C LYS A 302 -17.98 -18.53 -38.56
N ASP A 303 -16.81 -19.05 -38.92
CA ASP A 303 -16.63 -19.85 -40.12
C ASP A 303 -17.26 -21.22 -39.87
N ILE A 304 -18.37 -21.50 -40.55
CA ILE A 304 -19.15 -22.73 -40.36
C ILE A 304 -18.38 -23.95 -40.89
N ASN A 305 -17.59 -23.78 -41.94
CA ASN A 305 -16.86 -24.90 -42.55
C ASN A 305 -15.70 -25.32 -41.66
N GLN A 306 -15.01 -24.36 -41.06
CA GLN A 306 -13.81 -24.60 -40.26
C GLN A 306 -14.08 -24.61 -38.75
N GLN A 307 -15.35 -24.40 -38.34
CA GLN A 307 -15.80 -24.33 -36.96
C GLN A 307 -14.96 -23.39 -36.06
N ARG A 308 -14.45 -22.29 -36.63
CA ARG A 308 -13.58 -21.32 -35.95
C ARG A 308 -14.10 -19.90 -36.08
N SER A 309 -13.67 -19.03 -35.19
CA SER A 309 -13.90 -17.58 -35.31
C SER A 309 -13.05 -17.00 -36.45
N LYS A 310 -13.62 -16.02 -37.15
CA LYS A 310 -12.96 -15.20 -38.15
C LYS A 310 -13.26 -13.74 -37.87
N SER A 311 -12.28 -12.88 -38.11
CA SER A 311 -12.39 -11.44 -37.93
C SER A 311 -12.30 -10.71 -39.28
N LEU A 312 -12.98 -9.57 -39.35
CA LEU A 312 -12.91 -8.60 -40.44
C LEU A 312 -12.80 -7.22 -39.81
N THR A 313 -11.90 -6.38 -40.32
CA THR A 313 -11.74 -5.02 -39.81
C THR A 313 -12.02 -4.01 -40.91
N LEU A 314 -12.83 -3.00 -40.58
CA LEU A 314 -13.18 -1.88 -41.44
C LEU A 314 -12.75 -0.58 -40.76
N ASP A 315 -12.01 0.25 -41.50
CA ASP A 315 -11.59 1.58 -41.06
C ASP A 315 -12.68 2.59 -41.44
N LEU A 316 -13.41 3.10 -40.44
CA LEU A 316 -14.56 3.98 -40.66
C LEU A 316 -14.16 5.43 -40.93
N THR A 317 -12.97 5.85 -40.49
CA THR A 317 -12.42 7.20 -40.74
C THR A 317 -12.28 7.57 -42.23
N LYS A 318 -12.45 6.60 -43.12
CA LYS A 318 -12.44 6.80 -44.59
C LYS A 318 -13.80 7.20 -45.15
N TYR A 319 -14.85 7.16 -44.34
CA TYR A 319 -16.24 7.36 -44.73
C TYR A 319 -16.89 8.55 -43.99
N ASP A 320 -16.11 9.25 -43.16
CA ASP A 320 -16.51 10.45 -42.41
C ASP A 320 -16.49 11.73 -43.27
#